data_AF-A0A941GDG0-F1
#
_entry.id   AF-A0A941GDG0-F1
#
_cell.length_a   1.000
_cell.length_b   1.000
_cell.length_c   1.000
_cell.angle_alpha   90.00
_cell.angle_beta   90.00
_cell.angle_gamma   90.00
#
_symmetry.space_group_name_H-M   'P 1'
#
loop_
_entity.id
_entity.type
_entity.pdbx_description
1 polymer ?
#
loop_
_entity_poly.entity_id
_entity_poly.type
_entity_poly.pdbx_seq_one_letter_code
_entity_poly.pdbx_strand_id
1 'polypeptide(L)'
;MKKSCYRSFKITLIPFLILLLVGCTEKTDKDTDEYIQTVEAVLQTTLNGPNDDLTEIWNKHMENKIDVAEKREALVQYEEEIYKDYFANQTSYNDFISRYGTVLMIEPYKNNYTLKVKNIDYERTDSKENIYNFSIALEYHEKGTESPEVKRVTGQANLNRDYKIERMLIRVNDLWGSFDKK
;
A
#
# COMPACT_ATOMS: atom_id res chain seq x y z
N MET A 1 -38.37 45.92 56.52
CA MET A 1 -39.79 45.55 56.44
C MET A 1 -40.05 44.79 55.14
N LYS A 2 -40.72 43.62 55.25
CA LYS A 2 -41.55 42.88 54.26
C LYS A 2 -40.90 42.58 52.88
N LYS A 3 -40.43 41.35 52.63
CA LYS A 3 -41.15 40.08 52.30
C LYS A 3 -41.79 40.03 50.90
N SER A 4 -41.59 38.87 50.27
CA SER A 4 -42.36 38.23 49.19
C SER A 4 -42.13 38.74 47.76
N CYS A 5 -42.16 37.89 46.72
CA CYS A 5 -42.34 36.43 46.64
C CYS A 5 -41.90 36.01 45.25
N TYR A 6 -41.27 34.84 45.15
CA TYR A 6 -40.99 34.16 43.90
C TYR A 6 -42.30 33.86 43.14
N ARG A 7 -42.33 34.13 41.83
CA ARG A 7 -43.27 33.50 40.90
C ARG A 7 -42.48 32.59 39.96
N SER A 8 -42.66 31.29 40.17
CA SER A 8 -42.18 30.21 39.32
C SER A 8 -42.86 30.27 37.95
N PHE A 9 -42.09 30.16 36.86
CA PHE A 9 -42.66 29.82 35.56
C PHE A 9 -41.68 29.06 34.66
N LYS A 10 -41.96 27.75 34.56
CA LYS A 10 -41.80 26.78 33.47
C LYS A 10 -40.48 26.69 32.66
N ILE A 11 -39.95 25.48 32.73
CA ILE A 11 -38.88 24.81 31.98
C ILE A 11 -39.04 24.95 30.46
N THR A 12 -37.93 25.23 29.75
CA THR A 12 -37.63 24.61 28.45
C THR A 12 -36.12 24.38 28.30
N LEU A 13 -35.76 23.11 28.21
CA LEU A 13 -34.43 22.58 27.90
C LEU A 13 -34.24 22.64 26.37
N ILE A 14 -33.19 23.30 25.85
CA ILE A 14 -32.74 23.14 24.45
C ILE A 14 -31.21 22.97 24.47
N PRO A 15 -30.72 21.73 24.35
CA PRO A 15 -29.30 21.45 24.12
C PRO A 15 -29.14 21.04 22.65
N PHE A 16 -28.79 21.94 21.75
CA PHE A 16 -28.46 21.60 20.36
C PHE A 16 -27.77 22.84 19.78
N LEU A 17 -26.53 22.80 19.26
CA LEU A 17 -26.12 21.96 18.15
C LEU A 17 -24.58 21.97 18.12
N ILE A 18 -23.95 20.88 18.58
CA ILE A 18 -22.56 20.59 18.25
C ILE A 18 -22.60 20.05 16.81
N LEU A 19 -22.34 20.91 15.83
CA LEU A 19 -22.01 20.49 14.47
C LEU A 19 -20.57 19.95 14.50
N LEU A 20 -20.42 18.72 14.98
CA LEU A 20 -19.29 17.89 14.59
C LEU A 20 -19.55 17.49 13.14
N LEU A 21 -19.04 18.29 12.21
CA LEU A 21 -18.71 17.81 10.87
C LEU A 21 -17.51 16.87 11.01
N VAL A 22 -17.74 15.69 11.58
CA VAL A 22 -16.92 14.54 11.19
C VAL A 22 -17.44 14.21 9.80
N GLY A 23 -16.74 14.69 8.78
CA GLY A 23 -16.85 14.09 7.47
C GLY A 23 -16.53 12.62 7.66
N CYS A 24 -17.56 11.77 7.67
CA CYS A 24 -17.38 10.35 7.51
C CYS A 24 -16.84 10.16 6.10
N THR A 25 -15.51 10.25 5.93
CA THR A 25 -14.87 9.49 4.87
C THR A 25 -15.28 8.04 5.14
N GLU A 26 -16.13 7.51 4.26
CA GLU A 26 -16.60 6.13 4.34
C GLU A 26 -15.35 5.25 4.24
N LYS A 27 -14.88 4.74 5.39
CA LYS A 27 -13.79 3.78 5.42
C LYS A 27 -14.30 2.55 4.67
N THR A 28 -13.80 2.34 3.46
CA THR A 28 -14.17 1.18 2.66
C THR A 28 -13.74 -0.08 3.39
N ASP A 29 -14.67 -1.02 3.55
CA ASP A 29 -14.40 -2.28 4.22
C ASP A 29 -13.57 -3.18 3.30
N LYS A 30 -12.27 -3.29 3.62
CA LYS A 30 -11.28 -4.05 2.86
C LYS A 30 -11.61 -5.55 2.74
N ASP A 31 -12.39 -6.10 3.66
CA ASP A 31 -12.66 -7.53 3.68
C ASP A 31 -13.77 -7.92 2.67
N THR A 32 -14.47 -6.94 2.08
CA THR A 32 -15.61 -7.19 1.18
C THR A 32 -15.52 -6.48 -0.19
N ASP A 33 -14.58 -5.57 -0.40
CA ASP A 33 -14.39 -4.87 -1.68
C ASP A 33 -13.37 -5.62 -2.57
N GLU A 34 -13.86 -6.30 -3.62
CA GLU A 34 -13.04 -7.03 -4.60
C GLU A 34 -12.00 -6.12 -5.30
N TYR A 35 -12.26 -4.82 -5.45
CA TYR A 35 -11.28 -3.88 -5.99
C TYR A 35 -10.10 -3.71 -5.02
N ILE A 36 -10.38 -3.61 -3.73
CA ILE A 36 -9.35 -3.48 -2.70
C ILE A 36 -8.52 -4.76 -2.61
N GLN A 37 -9.14 -5.93 -2.68
CA GLN A 37 -8.43 -7.22 -2.60
C GLN A 37 -7.38 -7.37 -3.70
N THR A 38 -7.69 -7.00 -4.95
CA THR A 38 -6.70 -7.00 -6.05
C THR A 38 -5.52 -6.06 -5.74
N VAL A 39 -5.80 -4.85 -5.27
CA VAL A 39 -4.75 -3.86 -4.93
C VAL A 39 -3.91 -4.35 -3.76
N GLU A 40 -4.55 -4.88 -2.72
CA GLU A 40 -3.88 -5.43 -1.54
C GLU A 40 -2.95 -6.58 -1.91
N ALA A 41 -3.39 -7.53 -2.74
CA ALA A 41 -2.56 -8.65 -3.18
C ALA A 41 -1.27 -8.16 -3.86
N VAL A 42 -1.38 -7.21 -4.79
CA VAL A 42 -0.21 -6.64 -5.46
C VAL A 42 0.70 -5.90 -4.48
N LEU A 43 0.15 -5.04 -3.61
CA LEU A 43 0.94 -4.28 -2.65
C LEU A 43 1.64 -5.18 -1.61
N GLN A 44 0.96 -6.22 -1.12
CA GLN A 44 1.53 -7.20 -0.21
C GLN A 44 2.67 -7.95 -0.88
N THR A 45 2.53 -8.38 -2.13
CA THR A 45 3.63 -9.07 -2.80
C THR A 45 4.81 -8.14 -3.09
N THR A 46 4.55 -6.92 -3.55
CA THR A 46 5.60 -5.98 -3.98
C THR A 46 6.36 -5.31 -2.83
N LEU A 47 5.71 -5.13 -1.67
CA LEU A 47 6.26 -4.40 -0.52
C LEU A 47 6.49 -5.27 0.71
N ASN A 48 6.51 -6.58 0.55
CA ASN A 48 7.18 -7.49 1.47
C ASN A 48 8.51 -7.95 0.85
N GLY A 49 9.45 -8.41 1.66
CA GLY A 49 10.75 -8.90 1.15
C GLY A 49 10.62 -10.00 0.08
N PRO A 50 11.70 -10.30 -0.67
CA PRO A 50 11.66 -11.34 -1.69
C PRO A 50 11.24 -12.67 -1.07
N ASN A 51 10.39 -13.42 -1.76
CA ASN A 51 10.09 -14.79 -1.39
C ASN A 51 11.27 -15.72 -1.72
N ASP A 52 11.12 -17.02 -1.43
CA ASP A 52 12.17 -18.00 -1.64
C ASP A 52 12.56 -18.12 -3.13
N ASP A 53 11.59 -18.09 -4.04
CA ASP A 53 11.85 -18.21 -5.49
C ASP A 53 12.69 -17.04 -6.02
N LEU A 54 12.32 -15.80 -5.68
CA LEU A 54 13.08 -14.62 -6.07
C LEU A 54 14.46 -14.59 -5.43
N THR A 55 14.56 -15.05 -4.18
CA THR A 55 15.83 -15.21 -3.47
C THR A 55 16.72 -16.24 -4.15
N GLU A 56 16.17 -17.35 -4.62
CA GLU A 56 16.91 -18.39 -5.35
C GLU A 56 17.42 -17.87 -6.70
N ILE A 57 16.58 -17.19 -7.49
CA ILE A 57 16.98 -16.57 -8.77
C ILE A 57 18.15 -15.60 -8.52
N TRP A 58 18.03 -14.77 -7.48
CA TRP A 58 19.07 -13.81 -7.12
C TRP A 58 20.38 -14.49 -6.71
N ASN A 59 20.32 -15.47 -5.80
CA ASN A 59 21.51 -16.15 -5.28
C ASN A 59 22.22 -16.98 -6.35
N LYS A 60 21.48 -17.70 -7.22
CA LYS A 60 22.07 -18.41 -8.37
C LYS A 60 22.90 -17.48 -9.26
N HIS A 61 22.39 -16.28 -9.51
CA HIS A 61 23.12 -15.30 -10.29
C HIS A 61 24.38 -14.80 -9.56
N MET A 62 24.26 -14.47 -8.27
CA MET A 62 25.41 -14.02 -7.45
C MET A 62 26.51 -15.08 -7.31
N GLU A 63 26.13 -16.36 -7.32
CA GLU A 63 27.04 -17.51 -7.27
C GLU A 63 27.57 -17.91 -8.66
N ASN A 64 27.25 -17.17 -9.72
CA ASN A 64 27.59 -17.46 -11.12
C ASN A 64 27.07 -18.83 -11.62
N LYS A 65 25.95 -19.32 -11.06
CA LYS A 65 25.28 -20.56 -11.51
C LYS A 65 24.38 -20.34 -12.72
N ILE A 66 23.95 -19.10 -12.94
CA ILE A 66 23.20 -18.65 -14.11
C ILE A 66 23.78 -17.35 -14.64
N ASP A 67 23.73 -17.16 -15.95
CA ASP A 67 24.19 -15.93 -16.59
C ASP A 67 23.14 -14.79 -16.53
N VAL A 68 23.47 -13.66 -17.14
CA VAL A 68 22.59 -12.47 -17.16
C VAL A 68 21.32 -12.70 -17.98
N ALA A 69 21.39 -13.48 -19.05
CA ALA A 69 20.25 -13.78 -19.91
C ALA A 69 19.29 -14.75 -19.19
N GLU A 70 19.83 -15.82 -18.59
CA GLU A 70 19.07 -16.78 -17.80
C GLU A 70 18.39 -16.11 -16.59
N LYS A 71 19.10 -15.23 -15.87
CA LYS A 71 18.48 -14.43 -14.79
C LYS A 71 17.32 -13.59 -15.31
N ARG A 72 17.48 -12.92 -16.46
CA ARG A 72 16.44 -12.07 -17.03
C ARG A 72 15.19 -12.90 -17.37
N GLU A 73 15.37 -14.06 -17.99
CA GLU A 73 14.27 -14.95 -18.33
C GLU A 73 13.56 -15.45 -17.07
N ALA A 74 14.30 -15.88 -16.05
CA ALA A 74 13.73 -16.32 -14.79
C ALA A 74 12.94 -15.21 -14.07
N LEU A 75 13.44 -13.97 -14.08
CA LEU A 75 12.71 -12.83 -13.51
C LEU A 75 11.44 -12.50 -14.27
N VAL A 76 11.45 -12.59 -15.61
CA VAL A 76 10.25 -12.38 -16.42
C VAL A 76 9.19 -13.44 -16.08
N GLN A 77 9.58 -14.72 -15.99
CA GLN A 77 8.66 -15.79 -15.64
C GLN A 77 8.06 -15.60 -14.24
N TYR A 78 8.90 -15.26 -13.26
CA TYR A 78 8.49 -14.96 -11.89
C TYR A 78 7.50 -13.78 -11.83
N GLU A 79 7.79 -12.68 -12.52
CA GLU A 79 6.92 -11.50 -12.55
C GLU A 79 5.59 -11.79 -13.26
N GLU A 80 5.61 -12.58 -14.34
CA GLU A 80 4.39 -12.97 -15.04
C GLU A 80 3.48 -13.85 -14.16
N GLU A 81 4.04 -14.85 -13.50
CA GLU A 81 3.30 -15.75 -12.62
C GLU A 81 2.59 -15.00 -11.48
N ILE A 82 3.28 -14.02 -10.91
CA ILE A 82 2.79 -13.31 -9.74
C ILE A 82 1.82 -12.19 -10.09
N TYR A 83 2.12 -11.41 -11.14
CA TYR A 83 1.44 -10.14 -11.34
C TYR A 83 0.47 -10.15 -12.50
N LYS A 84 0.73 -10.90 -13.58
CA LYS A 84 0.06 -10.72 -14.88
C LYS A 84 -1.45 -10.77 -14.78
N ASP A 85 -1.97 -11.68 -13.97
CA ASP A 85 -3.40 -11.88 -13.79
C ASP A 85 -4.08 -10.72 -13.05
N TYR A 86 -3.38 -9.85 -12.34
CA TYR A 86 -3.98 -8.70 -11.65
C TYR A 86 -4.19 -7.48 -12.57
N PHE A 87 -3.59 -7.47 -13.76
CA PHE A 87 -3.60 -6.29 -14.65
C PHE A 87 -4.58 -6.43 -15.79
N ALA A 88 -5.16 -5.30 -16.21
CA ALA A 88 -6.23 -5.26 -17.20
C ALA A 88 -5.76 -5.66 -18.61
N ASN A 89 -4.48 -5.45 -18.91
CA ASN A 89 -3.86 -5.76 -20.19
C ASN A 89 -2.32 -5.72 -20.09
N GLN A 90 -1.65 -6.17 -21.15
CA GLN A 90 -0.18 -6.18 -21.23
C GLN A 90 0.44 -4.80 -21.01
N THR A 91 -0.18 -3.73 -21.48
CA THR A 91 0.35 -2.36 -21.30
C THR A 91 0.35 -1.97 -19.82
N SER A 92 -0.73 -2.27 -19.09
CA SER A 92 -0.88 -1.97 -17.67
C SER A 92 0.11 -2.79 -16.82
N TYR A 93 0.25 -4.07 -17.15
CA TYR A 93 1.26 -4.96 -16.55
C TYR A 93 2.69 -4.46 -16.79
N ASN A 94 3.04 -4.14 -18.04
CA ASN A 94 4.37 -3.65 -18.40
C ASN A 94 4.71 -2.32 -17.72
N ASP A 95 3.74 -1.41 -17.59
CA ASP A 95 3.91 -0.15 -16.86
C ASP A 95 4.28 -0.41 -15.39
N PHE A 96 3.61 -1.36 -14.75
CA PHE A 96 3.88 -1.73 -13.36
C PHE A 96 5.25 -2.39 -13.17
N ILE A 97 5.55 -3.48 -13.90
CA ILE A 97 6.81 -4.22 -13.72
C ILE A 97 8.03 -3.36 -14.02
N SER A 98 7.94 -2.46 -15.02
CA SER A 98 9.05 -1.58 -15.39
C SER A 98 9.44 -0.59 -14.29
N ARG A 99 8.50 -0.28 -13.38
CA ARG A 99 8.67 0.69 -12.30
C ARG A 99 8.90 0.03 -10.95
N TYR A 100 8.22 -1.08 -10.70
CA TYR A 100 8.02 -1.62 -9.35
C TYR A 100 8.41 -3.09 -9.22
N GLY A 101 8.12 -3.90 -10.24
CA GLY A 101 8.26 -5.37 -10.31
C GLY A 101 9.04 -6.05 -9.18
N THR A 102 10.19 -6.64 -9.52
CA THR A 102 11.10 -7.26 -8.54
C THR A 102 12.01 -6.25 -7.84
N VAL A 103 12.17 -5.03 -8.38
CA VAL A 103 13.10 -4.03 -7.86
C VAL A 103 12.77 -3.59 -6.43
N LEU A 104 11.49 -3.46 -6.09
CA LEU A 104 11.07 -3.06 -4.73
C LEU A 104 11.36 -4.11 -3.66
N MET A 105 11.51 -5.39 -4.05
CA MET A 105 11.91 -6.48 -3.15
C MET A 105 13.44 -6.63 -3.09
N ILE A 106 14.10 -6.55 -4.25
CA ILE A 106 15.53 -6.85 -4.39
C ILE A 106 16.43 -5.75 -3.85
N GLU A 107 16.11 -4.47 -4.07
CA GLU A 107 16.98 -3.38 -3.59
C GLU A 107 17.10 -3.33 -2.05
N PRO A 108 16.02 -3.46 -1.26
CA PRO A 108 16.15 -3.61 0.19
C PRO A 108 16.96 -4.85 0.56
N TYR A 109 16.69 -5.99 -0.06
CA TYR A 109 17.37 -7.25 0.22
C TYR A 109 18.89 -7.15 0.00
N LYS A 110 19.32 -6.55 -1.12
CA LYS A 110 20.74 -6.29 -1.43
C LYS A 110 21.43 -5.39 -0.40
N ASN A 111 20.68 -4.47 0.20
CA ASN A 111 21.17 -3.55 1.21
C ASN A 111 21.01 -4.08 2.64
N ASN A 112 20.70 -5.38 2.80
CA ASN A 112 20.53 -6.04 4.09
C ASN A 112 19.31 -5.53 4.89
N TYR A 113 18.26 -5.11 4.19
CA TYR A 113 16.98 -4.69 4.76
C TYR A 113 15.85 -5.68 4.44
N THR A 114 14.85 -5.70 5.31
CA THR A 114 13.56 -6.36 5.05
C THR A 114 12.43 -5.33 5.03
N LEU A 115 11.47 -5.57 4.14
CA LEU A 115 10.21 -4.83 4.08
C LEU A 115 9.10 -5.68 4.66
N LYS A 116 8.20 -5.06 5.44
CA LYS A 116 6.98 -5.70 5.90
C LYS A 116 5.81 -4.73 5.92
N VAL A 117 4.76 -5.05 5.18
CA VAL A 117 3.50 -4.31 5.26
C VAL A 117 2.83 -4.58 6.61
N LYS A 118 2.54 -3.53 7.37
CA LYS A 118 1.84 -3.62 8.67
C LYS A 118 0.36 -3.37 8.55
N ASN A 119 0.00 -2.38 7.75
CA ASN A 119 -1.38 -2.00 7.46
C ASN A 119 -1.45 -1.29 6.12
N ILE A 120 -2.60 -1.39 5.46
CA ILE A 120 -2.94 -0.57 4.30
C ILE A 120 -4.30 0.06 4.55
N ASP A 121 -4.35 1.38 4.49
CA ASP A 121 -5.57 2.16 4.52
C ASP A 121 -5.96 2.55 3.09
N TYR A 122 -7.25 2.47 2.77
CA TYR A 122 -7.80 2.78 1.45
C TYR A 122 -8.83 3.89 1.54
N GLU A 123 -8.84 4.75 0.52
CA GLU A 123 -9.85 5.79 0.34
C GLU A 123 -10.23 5.84 -1.15
N ARG A 124 -11.50 5.58 -1.44
CA ARG A 124 -12.03 5.76 -2.79
C ARG A 124 -12.10 7.25 -3.10
N THR A 125 -11.69 7.64 -4.30
CA THR A 125 -11.84 9.04 -4.75
C THR A 125 -13.29 9.37 -5.12
N ASP A 126 -13.65 10.65 -5.15
CA ASP A 126 -14.97 11.15 -5.58
C ASP A 126 -15.26 10.94 -7.09
N SER A 127 -14.38 10.23 -7.81
CA SER A 127 -14.57 9.90 -9.21
C SER A 127 -15.66 8.84 -9.41
N LYS A 128 -16.30 8.88 -10.58
CA LYS A 128 -17.18 7.78 -11.04
C LYS A 128 -16.39 6.52 -11.41
N GLU A 129 -15.08 6.66 -11.61
CA GLU A 129 -14.16 5.56 -11.89
C GLU A 129 -13.77 4.83 -10.60
N ASN A 130 -13.26 3.59 -10.72
CA ASN A 130 -12.79 2.80 -9.57
C ASN A 130 -11.34 3.18 -9.25
N ILE A 131 -11.17 4.34 -8.61
CA ILE A 131 -9.86 4.89 -8.23
C ILE A 131 -9.76 4.94 -6.72
N TYR A 132 -8.70 4.32 -6.19
CA TYR A 132 -8.41 4.22 -4.77
C TYR A 132 -7.06 4.85 -4.46
N ASN A 133 -7.04 5.79 -3.52
CA ASN A 133 -5.83 6.18 -2.84
C ASN A 133 -5.52 5.15 -1.77
N PHE A 134 -4.24 4.87 -1.55
CA PHE A 134 -3.80 3.99 -0.48
C PHE A 134 -2.67 4.62 0.34
N SER A 135 -2.61 4.26 1.61
CA SER A 135 -1.56 4.63 2.55
C SER A 135 -1.10 3.39 3.31
N ILE A 136 0.18 3.06 3.18
CA ILE A 136 0.80 1.85 3.70
C ILE A 136 1.67 2.23 4.88
N ALA A 137 1.45 1.58 6.02
CA ALA A 137 2.42 1.53 7.11
C ALA A 137 3.43 0.43 6.78
N LEU A 138 4.59 0.84 6.27
CA LEU A 138 5.66 -0.06 5.84
C LEU A 138 6.72 -0.12 6.92
N GLU A 139 6.85 -1.28 7.55
CA GLU A 139 7.98 -1.59 8.41
C GLU A 139 9.21 -1.88 7.55
N TYR A 140 10.34 -1.30 7.94
CA TYR A 140 11.61 -1.35 7.26
C TYR A 140 12.69 -1.63 8.29
N HIS A 141 13.39 -2.76 8.15
CA HIS A 141 14.29 -3.25 9.18
C HIS A 141 15.66 -3.62 8.62
N GLU A 142 16.70 -2.98 9.13
CA GLU A 142 18.08 -3.40 8.85
C GLU A 142 18.38 -4.68 9.63
N LYS A 143 18.73 -5.75 8.94
CA LYS A 143 19.07 -7.02 9.59
C LYS A 143 20.26 -6.81 10.54
N GLY A 144 20.08 -7.19 11.80
CA GLY A 144 21.09 -7.03 12.85
C GLY A 144 20.88 -5.81 13.75
N THR A 145 19.87 -4.98 13.48
CA THR A 145 19.46 -3.89 14.39
C THR A 145 18.29 -4.32 15.27
N GLU A 146 18.15 -3.72 16.46
CA GLU A 146 17.13 -4.13 17.43
C GLU A 146 15.73 -3.60 17.12
N SER A 147 15.60 -2.47 16.42
CA SER A 147 14.32 -1.77 16.25
C SER A 147 14.03 -1.45 14.79
N PRO A 148 12.92 -1.95 14.23
CA PRO A 148 12.51 -1.60 12.89
C PRO A 148 11.93 -0.17 12.85
N GLU A 149 12.12 0.52 11.73
CA GLU A 149 11.45 1.80 11.46
C GLU A 149 10.13 1.55 10.74
N VAL A 150 9.14 2.43 10.95
CA VAL A 150 7.89 2.41 10.18
C VAL A 150 7.79 3.71 9.39
N LYS A 151 7.67 3.57 8.07
CA LYS A 151 7.47 4.67 7.14
C LYS A 151 6.09 4.60 6.49
N ARG A 152 5.58 5.76 6.10
CA ARG A 152 4.32 5.85 5.35
C ARG A 152 4.60 5.93 3.85
N VAL A 153 4.14 4.93 3.10
CA VAL A 153 4.19 4.92 1.63
C VAL A 153 2.79 5.19 1.11
N THR A 154 2.64 6.11 0.16
CA THR A 154 1.33 6.47 -0.38
C THR A 154 1.25 6.14 -1.86
N GLY A 155 0.03 5.99 -2.37
CA GLY A 155 -0.15 5.70 -3.77
C GLY A 155 -1.59 5.75 -4.23
N GLN A 156 -1.79 5.33 -5.47
CA GLN A 156 -3.09 5.26 -6.10
C GLN A 156 -3.16 4.05 -7.04
N ALA A 157 -4.33 3.43 -7.13
CA ALA A 157 -4.65 2.39 -8.09
C ALA A 157 -5.95 2.73 -8.82
N ASN A 158 -5.94 2.58 -10.15
CA ASN A 158 -7.12 2.64 -11.01
C ASN A 158 -7.45 1.23 -11.48
N LEU A 159 -8.71 0.84 -11.34
CA LEU A 159 -9.20 -0.48 -11.73
C LEU A 159 -10.32 -0.37 -12.75
N ASN A 160 -10.39 -1.34 -13.66
CA ASN A 160 -11.54 -1.51 -14.54
C ASN A 160 -12.69 -2.23 -13.81
N ARG A 161 -13.83 -2.42 -14.47
CA ARG A 161 -15.01 -3.09 -13.87
C ARG A 161 -14.83 -4.58 -13.58
N ASP A 162 -13.77 -5.20 -14.10
CA ASP A 162 -13.42 -6.60 -13.87
C ASP A 162 -12.40 -6.73 -12.72
N TYR A 163 -12.27 -5.69 -11.89
CA TYR A 163 -11.35 -5.61 -10.75
C TYR A 163 -9.87 -5.75 -11.12
N LYS A 164 -9.50 -5.48 -12.38
CA LYS A 164 -8.13 -5.51 -12.87
C LYS A 164 -7.51 -4.12 -12.85
N ILE A 165 -6.23 -4.06 -12.52
CA ILE A 165 -5.46 -2.81 -12.45
C ILE A 165 -5.15 -2.29 -13.85
N GLU A 166 -5.57 -1.07 -14.13
CA GLU A 166 -5.20 -0.32 -15.34
C GLU A 166 -3.96 0.57 -15.10
N ARG A 167 -3.80 1.05 -13.87
CA ARG A 167 -2.64 1.84 -13.45
C ARG A 167 -2.43 1.71 -11.94
N MET A 168 -1.17 1.57 -11.53
CA MET A 168 -0.77 1.67 -10.13
C MET A 168 0.43 2.61 -10.00
N LEU A 169 0.36 3.52 -9.03
CA LEU A 169 1.42 4.46 -8.70
C LEU A 169 1.76 4.34 -7.22
N ILE A 170 2.97 3.86 -6.93
CA ILE A 170 3.55 3.78 -5.59
C ILE A 170 4.58 4.90 -5.44
N ARG A 171 4.41 5.78 -4.44
CA ARG A 171 5.32 6.90 -4.18
C ARG A 171 6.39 6.46 -3.20
N VAL A 172 7.50 5.99 -3.75
CA VAL A 172 8.62 5.38 -3.02
C VAL A 172 9.85 6.29 -2.89
N ASN A 173 9.77 7.56 -3.30
CA ASN A 173 10.91 8.49 -3.24
C ASN A 173 11.49 8.61 -1.82
N ASP A 174 10.63 8.66 -0.80
CA ASP A 174 11.03 8.75 0.61
C ASP A 174 11.56 7.41 1.18
N LEU A 175 11.30 6.30 0.47
CA LEU A 175 11.84 4.96 0.76
C LEU A 175 13.25 4.82 0.18
N TRP A 176 13.49 5.29 -1.04
CA TRP A 176 14.80 5.18 -1.68
C TRP A 176 15.87 6.04 -1.00
N GLY A 177 15.51 7.26 -0.60
CA GLY A 177 16.43 8.13 0.15
C GLY A 177 16.86 7.62 1.53
N SER A 178 16.27 6.52 2.04
CA SER A 178 16.75 5.87 3.28
C SER A 178 18.01 5.04 3.08
N PHE A 179 18.18 4.40 1.93
CA PHE A 179 19.29 3.47 1.69
C PHE A 179 20.62 4.20 1.47
N ASP A 180 20.56 5.46 1.04
CA ASP A 180 21.73 6.28 0.68
C ASP A 180 22.44 6.92 1.88
N LYS A 181 21.98 6.66 3.11
CA LYS A 181 22.68 7.12 4.32
C LYS A 181 23.86 6.18 4.64
N LYS A 182 24.93 6.28 3.84
CA LYS A 182 26.28 5.83 4.19
C LYS A 182 27.20 7.01 4.38
#